data_AF-A0A1Q9SED7-F1
#
_entry.id   AF-A0A1Q9SED7-F1
#
_cell.length_a   1.000
_cell.length_b   1.000
_cell.length_c   1.000
_cell.angle_alpha   90.00
_cell.angle_beta   90.00
_cell.angle_gamma   90.00
#
_symmetry.space_group_name_H-M   'P 1'
#
loop_
_entity.id
_entity.type
_entity.pdbx_description
1 polymer ?
#
loop_
_entity_poly.entity_id
_entity_poly.type
_entity_poly.pdbx_seq_one_letter_code
_entity_poly.pdbx_strand_id
1 'polypeptide(L)'
;MRPRAQGVDGERGLRGASFRAEVTAPVGEVAQVLVNGEDCGWVWALPYTVDVTGRLRAGQNTVAVRVLNTALGALRASTEITAAVDAVTRTDGRRFRMQDLELAQQPTTSGLREVPALRFGAGS
;
A
#
# COMPACT_ATOMS: atom_id res chain seq x y z
N MET A 1 -1.03 49.15 -2.24
CA MET A 1 -1.55 47.93 -2.90
C MET A 1 -0.37 47.26 -3.59
N ARG A 2 0.15 46.15 -3.04
CA ARG A 2 1.29 45.43 -3.63
C ARG A 2 0.77 44.36 -4.60
N PRO A 3 1.39 44.17 -5.78
CA PRO A 3 0.98 43.12 -6.70
C PRO A 3 1.28 41.74 -6.10
N ARG A 4 0.30 40.83 -6.23
CA ARG A 4 0.38 39.44 -5.79
C ARG A 4 1.34 38.70 -6.70
N ALA A 5 2.38 38.10 -6.12
CA ALA A 5 3.29 37.21 -6.84
C ALA A 5 2.47 36.05 -7.44
N GLN A 6 2.52 35.91 -8.75
CA GLN A 6 2.01 34.72 -9.45
C GLN A 6 2.93 33.55 -9.08
N GLY A 7 2.40 32.62 -8.29
CA GLY A 7 3.03 31.32 -8.10
C GLY A 7 2.98 30.58 -9.44
N VAL A 8 4.15 30.07 -9.85
CA VAL A 8 4.32 29.18 -11.00
C VAL A 8 3.43 27.94 -10.82
N ASP A 9 2.26 27.99 -11.44
CA ASP A 9 1.29 26.89 -11.51
C ASP A 9 1.46 26.14 -12.83
N GLY A 10 2.71 25.76 -13.11
CA GLY A 10 3.09 24.99 -14.29
C GLY A 10 3.30 23.53 -13.91
N GLU A 11 2.40 22.66 -14.41
CA GLU A 11 2.57 21.21 -14.53
C GLU A 11 2.28 20.32 -13.29
N ARG A 12 1.15 20.56 -12.61
CA ARG A 12 0.35 19.45 -12.08
C ARG A 12 -0.83 19.26 -13.03
N GLY A 13 -0.87 18.14 -13.76
CA GLY A 13 -1.96 17.84 -14.69
C GLY A 13 -3.35 18.02 -14.08
N LEU A 14 -4.35 18.24 -14.94
CA LEU A 14 -5.76 18.50 -14.59
C LEU A 14 -6.29 17.50 -13.55
N ARG A 15 -6.20 17.84 -12.26
CA ARG A 15 -6.96 17.16 -11.21
C ARG A 15 -8.35 17.78 -11.19
N GLY A 16 -9.25 17.25 -12.03
CA GLY A 16 -10.68 17.58 -11.98
C GLY A 16 -11.30 17.24 -10.62
N ALA A 17 -12.53 17.69 -10.39
CA ALA A 17 -13.30 17.36 -9.18
C ALA A 17 -13.37 15.84 -9.01
N SER A 18 -12.60 15.31 -8.07
CA SER A 18 -12.52 13.88 -7.76
C SER A 18 -13.16 13.64 -6.39
N PHE A 19 -14.00 12.61 -6.31
CA PHE A 19 -14.52 12.12 -5.04
C PHE A 19 -13.49 11.21 -4.41
N ARG A 20 -13.11 11.48 -3.16
CA ARG A 20 -12.24 10.62 -2.35
C ARG A 20 -13.00 10.21 -1.10
N ALA A 21 -13.12 8.90 -0.89
CA ALA A 21 -13.51 8.35 0.39
C ALA A 21 -12.24 7.98 1.16
N GLU A 22 -12.09 8.51 2.37
CA GLU A 22 -11.03 8.07 3.27
C GLU A 22 -11.45 6.75 3.91
N VAL A 23 -10.91 5.65 3.41
CA VAL A 23 -11.11 4.31 3.99
C VAL A 23 -9.82 3.88 4.65
N THR A 24 -9.90 3.54 5.93
CA THR A 24 -8.80 2.94 6.68
C THR A 24 -8.98 1.42 6.62
N ALA A 25 -8.14 0.75 5.82
CA ALA A 25 -8.13 -0.72 5.77
C ALA A 25 -7.39 -1.32 6.99
N PRO A 26 -7.81 -2.48 7.50
CA PRO A 26 -7.15 -3.18 8.60
C PRO A 26 -5.79 -3.79 8.20
N VAL A 27 -5.49 -3.85 6.89
CA VAL A 27 -4.23 -4.35 6.32
C VAL A 27 -3.68 -3.32 5.32
N GLY A 28 -2.35 -3.18 5.29
CA GLY A 28 -1.60 -2.41 4.30
C GLY A 28 -0.58 -3.31 3.61
N GLU A 29 -0.82 -3.88 2.43
CA GLU A 29 -1.97 -3.67 1.53
C GLU A 29 -2.86 -4.91 1.41
N VAL A 30 -2.25 -6.09 1.46
CA VAL A 30 -2.94 -7.37 1.28
C VAL A 30 -2.43 -8.35 2.33
N ALA A 31 -3.28 -9.23 2.85
CA ALA A 31 -2.84 -10.27 3.76
C ALA A 31 -3.28 -11.68 3.30
N GLN A 32 -2.34 -12.63 3.38
CA GLN A 32 -2.62 -14.06 3.31
C GLN A 32 -2.78 -14.60 4.74
N VAL A 33 -3.82 -15.41 4.96
CA VAL A 33 -4.08 -16.04 6.26
C VAL A 33 -3.84 -17.53 6.16
N LEU A 34 -3.03 -18.06 7.06
CA LEU A 34 -2.80 -19.49 7.20
C LEU A 34 -3.23 -19.96 8.60
N VAL A 35 -3.88 -21.11 8.65
CA VAL A 35 -4.24 -21.78 9.90
C VAL A 35 -3.60 -23.15 9.91
N ASN A 36 -2.83 -23.44 10.96
CA ASN A 36 -2.07 -24.68 11.10
C ASN A 36 -1.14 -24.98 9.91
N GLY A 37 -0.68 -23.93 9.21
CA GLY A 37 0.16 -24.03 8.01
C GLY A 37 -0.60 -24.13 6.69
N GLU A 38 -1.93 -24.28 6.72
CA GLU A 38 -2.79 -24.36 5.54
C GLU A 38 -3.30 -22.99 5.10
N ASP A 39 -3.26 -22.71 3.80
CA ASP A 39 -3.78 -21.46 3.24
C ASP A 39 -5.31 -21.40 3.35
N CYS A 40 -5.80 -20.35 4.00
CA CYS A 40 -7.23 -20.08 4.16
C CYS A 40 -7.71 -19.01 3.17
N GLY A 41 -6.81 -18.27 2.52
CA GLY A 41 -7.14 -17.26 1.51
C GLY A 41 -6.49 -15.90 1.75
N TRP A 42 -6.91 -14.95 0.92
CA TRP A 42 -6.34 -13.62 0.80
C TRP A 42 -7.37 -12.54 1.07
N VAL A 43 -7.01 -11.51 1.85
CA VAL A 43 -7.86 -10.34 2.14
C VAL A 43 -7.21 -9.07 1.63
N TRP A 44 -7.94 -8.31 0.80
CA TRP A 44 -7.48 -7.06 0.18
C TRP A 44 -8.60 -6.03 -0.02
N ALA A 45 -9.86 -6.44 0.15
CA ALA A 45 -11.04 -5.59 0.01
C ALA A 45 -12.09 -5.95 1.05
N LEU A 46 -13.11 -5.10 1.16
CA LEU A 46 -14.26 -5.34 2.04
C LEU A 46 -15.09 -6.54 1.56
N PRO A 47 -15.63 -7.35 2.49
CA PRO A 47 -15.25 -7.42 3.91
C PRO A 47 -13.86 -8.06 4.09
N TYR A 48 -13.05 -7.53 5.01
CA TYR A 48 -11.70 -8.06 5.32
C TYR A 48 -11.80 -9.32 6.18
N THR A 49 -12.38 -10.39 5.63
CA THR A 49 -12.68 -11.65 6.32
C THR A 49 -12.29 -12.84 5.47
N VAL A 50 -11.89 -13.93 6.13
CA VAL A 50 -11.56 -15.21 5.50
C VAL A 50 -12.21 -16.34 6.28
N ASP A 51 -12.76 -17.34 5.58
CA ASP A 51 -13.31 -18.51 6.24
C ASP A 51 -12.20 -19.48 6.65
N VAL A 52 -12.14 -19.80 7.93
CA VAL A 52 -11.17 -20.72 8.52
C VAL A 52 -11.82 -21.99 9.08
N THR A 53 -13.15 -22.13 8.96
CA THR A 53 -13.95 -23.17 9.61
C THR A 53 -13.38 -24.57 9.39
N GLY A 54 -13.04 -24.89 8.14
CA GLY A 54 -12.53 -26.21 7.78
C GLY A 54 -11.08 -26.51 8.19
N ARG A 55 -10.35 -25.53 8.75
CA ARG A 55 -8.91 -25.66 9.09
C ARG A 55 -8.63 -25.61 10.59
N LEU A 56 -9.65 -25.34 11.40
CA LEU A 56 -9.55 -25.31 12.86
C LEU A 56 -9.62 -26.71 13.46
N ARG A 57 -8.87 -26.93 14.55
CA ARG A 57 -8.94 -28.14 15.38
C ARG A 57 -9.24 -27.80 16.83
N ALA A 58 -9.72 -28.78 17.60
CA ALA A 58 -9.89 -28.63 19.04
C ALA A 58 -8.54 -28.32 19.71
N GLY A 59 -8.55 -27.40 20.68
CA GLY A 59 -7.35 -26.97 21.39
C GLY A 59 -6.55 -25.90 20.62
N GLN A 60 -5.23 -26.03 20.63
CA GLN A 60 -4.34 -24.99 20.12
C GLN A 60 -4.24 -25.01 18.59
N ASN A 61 -4.43 -23.83 18.00
CA ASN A 61 -4.26 -23.55 16.58
C ASN A 61 -3.16 -22.50 16.40
N THR A 62 -2.37 -22.63 15.34
CA THR A 62 -1.41 -21.59 14.94
C THR A 62 -2.01 -20.79 13.80
N VAL A 63 -2.11 -19.47 13.96
CA VAL A 63 -2.58 -18.56 12.90
C VAL A 63 -1.41 -17.70 12.46
N ALA A 64 -1.11 -17.71 11.16
CA ALA A 64 -0.12 -16.84 10.55
C ALA A 64 -0.80 -15.87 9.59
N VAL A 65 -0.52 -14.58 9.75
CA VAL A 65 -0.98 -13.52 8.85
C VAL A 65 0.23 -12.93 8.15
N ARG A 66 0.36 -13.18 6.85
CA ARG A 66 1.45 -12.64 6.03
C ARG A 66 0.93 -11.41 5.31
N VAL A 67 1.45 -10.23 5.69
CA VAL A 67 1.07 -8.97 5.05
C VAL A 67 2.07 -8.62 3.96
N LEU A 68 1.56 -8.37 2.76
CA LEU A 68 2.31 -7.91 1.61
C LEU A 68 1.99 -6.44 1.38
N ASN A 69 3.03 -5.61 1.36
CA ASN A 69 2.97 -4.19 1.03
C ASN A 69 3.48 -3.93 -0.39
N THR A 70 3.42 -2.68 -0.83
CA THR A 70 4.02 -2.28 -2.10
C THR A 70 5.55 -2.15 -1.98
N ALA A 71 6.25 -2.17 -3.13
CA ALA A 71 7.69 -1.95 -3.19
C ALA A 71 8.13 -0.52 -2.79
N LEU A 72 7.19 0.36 -2.40
CA LEU A 72 7.47 1.76 -2.09
C LEU A 72 8.40 1.92 -0.88
N GLY A 73 8.33 1.00 0.08
CA GLY A 73 9.27 0.96 1.21
C GLY A 73 10.71 0.68 0.75
N ALA A 74 10.90 -0.24 -0.19
CA ALA A 74 12.21 -0.55 -0.76
C ALA A 74 12.71 0.59 -1.65
N LEU A 75 11.82 1.21 -2.44
CA LEU A 75 12.13 2.38 -3.27
C LEU A 75 12.68 3.55 -2.44
N ARG A 76 12.09 3.82 -1.26
CA ARG A 76 12.59 4.87 -0.33
C ARG A 76 14.03 4.68 0.09
N ALA A 77 14.42 3.43 0.34
CA ALA A 77 15.75 3.08 0.81
C ALA A 77 16.78 3.06 -0.33
N SER A 78 16.33 3.00 -1.59
CA SER A 78 17.21 2.93 -2.75
C SER A 78 17.73 4.32 -3.15
N THR A 79 19.03 4.52 -2.99
CA THR A 79 19.75 5.68 -3.56
C THR A 79 20.21 5.43 -5.00
N GLU A 80 20.28 4.16 -5.41
CA GLU A 80 20.77 3.72 -6.72
C GLU A 80 19.87 4.20 -7.86
N ILE A 81 18.55 4.19 -7.66
CA ILE A 81 17.58 4.63 -8.67
C ILE A 81 17.77 6.11 -8.98
N THR A 82 17.91 6.95 -7.95
CA THR A 82 18.17 8.39 -8.13
C THR A 82 19.50 8.62 -8.86
N ALA A 83 20.57 7.94 -8.43
CA ALA A 83 21.87 8.06 -9.07
C ALA A 83 21.86 7.63 -10.55
N ALA A 84 21.13 6.57 -10.89
CA ALA A 84 20.97 6.11 -12.27
C ALA A 84 20.22 7.12 -13.13
N VAL A 85 19.14 7.71 -12.60
CA VAL A 85 18.36 8.76 -13.29
C VAL A 85 19.24 9.98 -13.58
N ASP A 86 20.06 10.40 -12.61
CA ASP A 86 20.98 11.53 -12.76
C ASP A 86 22.06 11.25 -13.82
N ALA A 87 22.62 10.04 -13.82
CA ALA A 87 23.67 9.64 -14.76
C ALA A 87 23.18 9.61 -16.21
N VAL A 88 21.98 9.07 -16.45
CA VAL A 88 21.36 9.06 -17.79
C VAL A 88 21.00 10.47 -18.22
N THR A 89 20.44 11.28 -17.32
CA THR A 89 20.07 12.68 -17.61
C THR A 89 21.29 13.51 -18.02
N ARG A 90 22.44 13.31 -17.37
CA ARG A 90 23.70 13.99 -17.71
C ARG A 90 24.23 13.61 -19.09
N THR A 91 23.98 12.38 -19.54
CA THR A 91 24.56 11.85 -20.79
C THR A 91 23.64 12.12 -21.98
N ASP A 92 22.33 11.94 -21.81
CA ASP A 92 21.35 11.93 -22.90
C ASP A 92 20.34 13.09 -22.86
N GLY A 93 20.48 13.97 -21.87
CA GLY A 93 19.45 14.93 -21.48
C GLY A 93 18.25 14.27 -20.79
N ARG A 94 17.31 15.07 -20.29
CA ARG A 94 16.13 14.56 -19.58
C ARG A 94 15.09 14.03 -20.58
N ARG A 95 15.13 12.72 -20.88
CA ARG A 95 14.20 12.05 -21.82
C ARG A 95 12.97 11.42 -21.16
N PHE A 96 13.02 11.19 -19.86
CA PHE A 96 11.91 10.67 -19.05
C PHE A 96 11.88 11.36 -17.70
N ARG A 97 10.72 11.35 -17.06
CA ARG A 97 10.51 11.80 -15.68
C ARG A 97 9.85 10.65 -14.93
N MET A 98 10.43 10.27 -13.79
CA MET A 98 9.76 9.36 -12.88
C MET A 98 8.56 10.08 -12.27
N GLN A 99 7.36 9.54 -12.48
CA GLN A 99 6.13 10.16 -11.98
C GLN A 99 6.10 10.10 -10.46
N ASP A 100 5.78 11.23 -9.84
CA ASP A 100 5.48 11.35 -8.42
C ASP A 100 6.55 10.73 -7.48
N LEU A 101 7.83 10.71 -7.89
CA LEU A 101 8.93 10.18 -7.09
C LEU A 101 9.06 10.92 -5.74
N GLU A 102 8.70 12.20 -5.71
CA GLU A 102 8.62 12.99 -4.49
C GLU A 102 7.57 12.46 -3.49
N LEU A 103 6.51 11.80 -3.97
CA LEU A 103 5.51 11.17 -3.10
C LEU A 103 6.05 9.90 -2.44
N ALA A 104 7.13 9.34 -2.98
CA ALA A 104 7.80 8.19 -2.38
C ALA A 104 8.38 8.50 -1.00
N GLN A 105 8.36 9.74 -0.48
CA GLN A 105 8.76 10.05 0.90
C GLN A 105 7.57 10.21 1.86
N GLN A 106 6.32 10.22 1.38
CA GLN A 106 5.12 10.37 2.23
C GLN A 106 4.79 9.09 3.02
N PRO A 107 4.22 9.10 4.22
CA PRO A 107 3.85 7.87 4.92
C PRO A 107 2.98 6.94 4.06
N THR A 108 3.26 5.64 4.08
CA THR A 108 2.48 4.61 3.37
C THR A 108 1.76 3.72 4.35
N THR A 109 0.58 3.27 3.98
CA THR A 109 -0.12 2.20 4.68
C THR A 109 0.69 0.92 4.56
N SER A 110 1.06 0.30 5.68
CA SER A 110 1.74 -0.99 5.68
C SER A 110 1.41 -1.80 6.93
N GLY A 111 1.52 -3.13 6.82
CA GLY A 111 1.41 -4.04 7.95
C GLY A 111 -0.03 -4.33 8.39
N LEU A 112 -0.15 -4.97 9.55
CA LEU A 112 -1.42 -5.27 10.20
C LEU A 112 -1.79 -4.10 11.11
N ARG A 113 -2.95 -3.48 10.85
CA ARG A 113 -3.33 -2.19 11.44
C ARG A 113 -4.46 -2.29 12.46
N GLU A 114 -5.18 -3.40 12.44
CA GLU A 114 -6.20 -3.76 13.42
C GLU A 114 -5.91 -5.14 13.99
N VAL A 115 -6.36 -5.37 15.23
CA VAL A 115 -6.23 -6.67 15.89
C VAL A 115 -7.21 -7.66 15.24
N PRO A 116 -6.73 -8.77 14.63
CA PRO A 116 -7.61 -9.77 14.05
C PRO A 116 -8.51 -10.39 15.12
N ALA A 117 -9.77 -10.62 14.77
CA ALA A 117 -10.75 -11.25 15.65
C ALA A 117 -11.38 -12.45 14.95
N LEU A 118 -11.49 -13.57 15.67
CA LEU A 118 -12.34 -14.68 15.25
C LEU A 118 -13.81 -14.30 15.46
N ARG A 119 -14.63 -14.56 14.45
CA ARG A 119 -16.08 -14.34 14.50
C ARG A 119 -16.76 -15.67 14.26
N PHE A 120 -17.66 -16.03 15.17
CA PHE A 120 -18.51 -17.22 15.03
C PHE A 120 -19.87 -16.76 14.52
N GLY A 121 -20.31 -17.33 13.40
CA GLY A 121 -21.61 -17.05 12.80
C GLY A 121 -22.02 -18.23 11.93
N ALA A 122 -23.30 -18.32 11.57
CA ALA A 122 -23.73 -19.26 10.55
C ALA A 122 -23.05 -18.86 9.23
N GLY A 123 -22.28 -19.76 8.64
CA GLY A 123 -21.67 -19.52 7.33
C GLY A 123 -22.75 -19.15 6.32
N SER A 124 -22.50 -18.11 5.53
CA SER A 124 -23.28 -17.79 4.33
C SER A 124 -23.03 -18.83 3.25
#